data_AF-A0A926IXZ7-F1
#
_entry.id   AF-A0A926IXZ7-F1
#
_cell.length_a   1.000
_cell.length_b   1.000
_cell.length_c   1.000
_cell.angle_alpha   90.00
_cell.angle_beta   90.00
_cell.angle_gamma   90.00
#
_symmetry.space_group_name_H-M   'P 1'
#
loop_
_entity.id
_entity.type
_entity.pdbx_description
1 polymer ?
#
loop_
_entity_poly.entity_id
_entity_poly.type
_entity_poly.pdbx_seq_one_letter_code
_entity_poly.pdbx_strand_id
1 'polypeptide(L)'
;MAGSASSVTLQLTSQCGLFHYLAEIDYRLQGVSLLARISLTHLGEAPCLYGAGFHPFFWRDEQTKIRFLASGVWQEGLEHLPTDWSSRLAPHLDFRQWQRPQGGSTTATVAGMARPSWCTPPAVNG
;
A
#
# COMPACT_ATOMS: atom_id res chain seq x y z
N MET A 1 -0.77 -21.17 27.31
CA MET A 1 0.49 -20.82 26.63
C MET A 1 0.40 -19.36 26.21
N ALA A 2 1.00 -18.44 26.97
CA ALA A 2 1.06 -17.03 26.59
C ALA A 2 2.09 -16.89 25.46
N GLY A 3 1.63 -16.62 24.24
CA GLY A 3 2.52 -16.40 23.10
C GLY A 3 3.40 -15.18 23.34
N SER A 4 4.71 -15.33 23.13
CA SER A 4 5.65 -14.21 23.07
C SER A 4 5.12 -13.15 22.09
N ALA A 5 5.07 -11.89 22.54
CA ALA A 5 4.70 -10.77 21.67
C ALA A 5 5.78 -10.63 20.58
N SER A 6 5.45 -11.04 19.36
CA SER A 6 6.32 -10.91 18.20
C SER A 6 6.09 -9.54 17.55
N SER A 7 6.65 -8.51 18.16
CA SER A 7 6.56 -7.13 17.69
C SER A 7 7.91 -6.44 17.67
N VAL A 8 8.09 -5.53 16.71
CA VAL A 8 9.24 -4.64 16.63
C VAL A 8 8.77 -3.24 16.25
N THR A 9 9.36 -2.22 16.88
CA THR A 9 9.14 -0.83 16.52
C THR A 9 10.47 -0.24 16.05
N LEU A 10 10.46 0.32 14.85
CA LEU A 10 11.57 1.05 14.26
C LEU A 10 11.26 2.55 14.37
N GLN A 11 12.23 3.35 14.77
CA GLN A 11 12.09 4.79 14.92
C GLN A 11 13.17 5.53 14.15
N LEU A 12 12.81 6.65 13.53
CA LEU A 12 13.72 7.54 12.84
C LEU A 12 13.31 8.99 13.11
N THR A 13 14.20 9.76 13.74
CA THR A 13 14.09 11.22 13.76
C THR A 13 14.86 11.77 12.56
N SER A 14 14.22 12.59 11.74
CA SER A 14 14.83 13.17 10.54
C SER A 14 14.52 14.66 10.43
N GLN A 15 15.51 15.42 9.95
CA GLN A 15 15.37 16.81 9.57
C GLN A 15 15.97 16.99 8.17
N CYS A 16 15.11 17.30 7.20
CA CYS A 16 15.48 17.52 5.81
C CYS A 16 14.64 18.68 5.22
N GLY A 17 15.25 19.84 5.07
CA GLY A 17 14.55 21.05 4.63
C GLY A 17 13.38 21.39 5.56
N LEU A 18 12.18 21.52 5.00
CA LEU A 18 10.95 21.82 5.75
C LEU A 18 10.42 20.62 6.55
N PHE A 19 10.92 19.41 6.30
CA PHE A 19 10.48 18.21 6.97
C PHE A 19 11.32 17.94 8.21
N HIS A 20 10.79 18.25 9.38
CA HIS A 20 11.35 17.82 10.66
C HIS A 20 10.32 16.92 11.36
N TYR A 21 10.64 15.63 11.55
CA TYR A 21 9.67 14.66 12.05
C TYR A 21 10.31 13.47 12.73
N LEU A 22 9.52 12.82 13.61
CA LEU A 22 9.74 11.47 14.09
C LEU A 22 8.83 10.52 13.29
N ALA A 23 9.44 9.54 12.63
CA ALA A 23 8.73 8.42 12.03
C ALA A 23 8.85 7.17 12.90
N GLU A 24 7.75 6.47 13.06
CA GLU A 24 7.70 5.19 13.77
C GLU A 24 6.99 4.16 12.91
N ILE A 25 7.56 2.96 12.82
CA ILE A 25 6.92 1.81 12.19
C ILE A 25 6.83 0.68 13.21
N ASP A 26 5.61 0.28 13.55
CA ASP A 26 5.31 -0.83 14.45
C ASP A 26 4.83 -2.03 13.63
N TYR A 27 5.61 -3.11 13.67
CA TYR A 27 5.28 -4.40 13.07
C TYR A 27 4.89 -5.39 14.17
N ARG A 28 3.78 -6.11 13.99
CA ARG A 28 3.30 -7.14 14.91
C ARG A 28 2.81 -8.37 14.18
N LEU A 29 3.19 -9.55 14.64
CA LEU A 29 2.54 -10.80 14.22
C LEU A 29 1.33 -11.06 15.14
N GLN A 30 0.15 -11.18 14.52
CA GLN A 30 -1.12 -11.48 15.20
C GLN A 30 -1.76 -12.71 14.55
N GLY A 31 -1.50 -13.89 15.13
CA GLY A 31 -1.89 -15.16 14.52
C GLY A 31 -1.22 -15.33 13.15
N VAL A 32 -2.02 -15.40 12.09
CA VAL A 32 -1.57 -15.51 10.69
C VAL A 32 -1.42 -14.15 9.98
N SER A 33 -1.58 -13.04 10.70
CA SER A 33 -1.56 -11.69 10.12
C SER A 33 -0.30 -10.91 10.53
N LEU A 34 0.24 -10.14 9.59
CA LEU A 34 1.20 -9.07 9.87
C LEU A 34 0.43 -7.74 9.96
N LEU A 35 0.47 -7.11 11.13
CA LEU A 35 0.00 -5.74 11.32
C LEU A 35 1.20 -4.79 11.19
N ALA A 36 1.09 -3.81 10.30
CA ALA A 36 2.07 -2.73 10.16
C ALA A 36 1.38 -1.39 10.37
N ARG A 37 1.90 -0.57 11.29
CA ARG A 37 1.42 0.79 11.56
C ARG A 37 2.57 1.76 11.33
N ILE A 38 2.32 2.81 10.56
CA ILE A 38 3.23 3.94 10.41
C ILE A 38 2.63 5.16 11.10
N SER A 39 3.45 5.86 11.87
CA SER A 39 3.11 7.12 12.53
C SER A 39 4.15 8.17 12.16
N LEU A 40 3.70 9.40 11.92
CA LEU A 40 4.56 10.56 11.73
C LEU A 40 4.17 11.64 12.74
N THR A 41 5.14 12.12 13.50
CA THR A 41 4.98 13.26 14.41
C THR A 41 5.80 14.43 13.88
N HIS A 42 5.15 15.54 13.54
CA HIS A 42 5.83 16.76 13.14
C HIS A 42 6.57 17.39 14.32
N LEU A 43 7.84 17.75 14.10
CA LEU A 43 8.73 18.36 15.10
C LEU A 43 9.22 19.75 14.65
N GLY A 44 8.77 20.24 13.50
CA GLY A 44 9.16 21.55 12.97
C GLY A 44 8.43 22.70 13.65
N GLU A 45 8.96 23.91 13.47
CA GLU A 45 8.33 25.14 13.97
C GLU A 45 7.16 25.58 13.07
N ALA A 46 7.29 25.38 11.75
CA ALA A 46 6.30 25.77 10.75
C ALA A 46 5.50 24.55 10.27
N PRO A 47 4.16 24.67 10.09
CA PRO A 47 3.33 23.59 9.59
C PRO A 47 3.84 23.00 8.26
N CYS A 48 3.81 21.68 8.15
CA CYS A 48 4.23 20.94 6.95
C CYS A 48 3.26 19.80 6.64
N LEU A 49 3.07 19.47 5.35
CA LEU A 49 2.22 18.38 4.90
C LEU A 49 3.02 17.08 4.83
N TYR A 50 2.51 16.04 5.47
CA TYR A 50 3.13 14.72 5.48
C TYR A 50 2.21 13.67 4.87
N GLY A 51 2.81 12.75 4.11
CA GLY A 51 2.18 11.53 3.64
C GLY A 51 3.10 10.35 3.93
N ALA A 52 2.50 9.22 4.32
CA ALA A 52 3.24 7.99 4.61
C ALA A 52 2.46 6.79 4.10
N GLY A 53 3.19 5.79 3.61
CA GLY A 53 2.64 4.54 3.10
C GLY A 53 3.69 3.44 3.05
N PHE A 54 3.25 2.23 2.76
CA PHE A 54 4.13 1.09 2.55
C PHE A 54 4.27 0.83 1.05
N HIS A 55 5.42 0.28 0.64
CA HIS A 55 5.68 -0.15 -0.73
C HIS A 55 5.88 -1.67 -0.81
N PRO A 56 4.86 -2.49 -0.46
CA PRO A 56 4.99 -3.94 -0.45
C PRO A 56 5.11 -4.48 -1.87
N PHE A 57 6.07 -5.36 -2.10
CA PHE A 57 6.14 -6.17 -3.30
C PHE A 57 5.60 -7.56 -3.00
N PHE A 58 4.48 -7.91 -3.64
CA PHE A 58 3.89 -9.25 -3.54
C PHE A 58 4.39 -10.12 -4.69
N TRP A 59 4.64 -11.39 -4.38
CA TRP A 59 4.91 -12.39 -5.40
C TRP A 59 3.71 -12.51 -6.34
N ARG A 60 3.97 -12.61 -7.65
CA ARG A 60 2.94 -12.70 -8.68
C ARG A 60 3.26 -13.86 -9.63
N ASP A 61 2.27 -14.72 -9.80
CA ASP A 61 2.26 -15.84 -10.74
C ASP A 61 1.03 -15.78 -11.68
N GLU A 62 0.79 -16.86 -12.42
CA GLU A 62 -0.32 -16.94 -13.37
C GLU A 62 -1.70 -17.01 -12.73
N GLN A 63 -1.77 -17.44 -11.47
CA GLN A 63 -3.00 -17.60 -10.71
C GLN A 63 -3.34 -16.35 -9.87
N THR A 64 -2.37 -15.45 -9.72
CA THR A 64 -2.50 -14.23 -8.92
C THR A 64 -3.60 -13.33 -9.47
N LYS A 65 -4.61 -13.08 -8.63
CA LYS A 65 -5.69 -12.12 -8.88
C LYS A 65 -5.70 -11.09 -7.76
N ILE A 66 -6.00 -9.84 -8.09
CA ILE A 66 -6.15 -8.77 -7.11
C ILE A 66 -7.54 -8.15 -7.21
N ARG A 67 -7.99 -7.56 -6.10
CA ARG A 67 -9.24 -6.83 -6.01
C ARG A 67 -9.09 -5.67 -5.03
N PHE A 68 -9.53 -4.48 -5.44
CA PHE A 68 -9.59 -3.30 -4.58
C PHE A 68 -10.66 -2.33 -5.08
N LEU A 69 -11.08 -1.42 -4.21
CA LEU A 69 -12.03 -0.38 -4.56
C LEU A 69 -11.27 0.87 -5.02
N ALA A 70 -11.65 1.39 -6.19
CA ALA A 70 -11.13 2.62 -6.75
C ALA A 70 -12.29 3.41 -7.36
N SER A 71 -12.31 4.73 -7.16
CA SER A 71 -13.28 5.63 -7.79
C SER A 71 -12.77 6.21 -9.11
N GLY A 72 -11.47 6.05 -9.39
CA GLY A 72 -10.82 6.57 -10.58
C GLY A 72 -9.32 6.29 -10.55
N VAL A 73 -8.64 6.79 -11.58
CA VAL A 73 -7.20 6.66 -11.76
C VAL A 73 -6.64 7.99 -12.26
N TRP A 74 -5.46 8.35 -11.78
CA TRP A 74 -4.67 9.42 -12.38
C TRP A 74 -3.82 8.82 -13.49
N GLN A 75 -3.88 9.40 -14.68
CA GLN A 75 -3.02 9.00 -15.78
C GLN A 75 -1.58 9.38 -15.45
N GLU A 76 -0.66 8.52 -15.88
CA GLU A 76 0.78 8.77 -15.77
C GLU A 76 1.25 9.51 -17.03
N GLY A 77 1.81 10.69 -16.84
CA GLY A 77 2.41 11.50 -17.89
C GLY A 77 3.89 11.23 -18.07
N LEU A 78 4.55 12.17 -18.76
CA LEU A 78 6.00 12.21 -18.83
C LEU A 78 6.59 12.37 -17.41
N GLU A 79 7.78 11.80 -17.19
CA GLU A 79 8.48 11.84 -15.91
C GLU A 79 7.76 11.13 -14.73
N HIS A 80 6.80 10.24 -15.02
CA HIS A 80 6.04 9.49 -14.02
C HIS A 80 5.16 10.37 -13.09
N LEU A 81 4.79 11.56 -13.57
CA LEU A 81 3.92 12.49 -12.84
C LEU A 81 2.44 12.26 -13.19
N PRO A 82 1.51 12.44 -12.23
CA PRO A 82 0.08 12.38 -12.51
C PRO A 82 -0.34 13.54 -13.41
N THR A 83 -1.15 13.25 -14.44
CA THR A 83 -1.70 14.26 -15.35
C THR A 83 -3.20 14.46 -15.14
N ASP A 84 -4.01 13.60 -15.76
CA ASP A 84 -5.46 13.73 -15.78
C ASP A 84 -6.12 12.70 -14.87
N TRP A 85 -7.10 13.13 -14.09
CA TRP A 85 -7.96 12.23 -13.34
C TRP A 85 -9.11 11.72 -14.22
N SER A 86 -9.34 10.41 -14.19
CA SER A 86 -10.50 9.77 -14.82
C SER A 86 -11.25 8.91 -13.81
N SER A 87 -12.55 9.16 -13.65
CA SER A 87 -13.47 8.25 -12.96
C SER A 87 -13.83 7.02 -13.79
N ARG A 88 -13.62 7.07 -15.11
CA ARG A 88 -13.88 5.94 -16.01
C ARG A 88 -12.65 5.06 -16.08
N LEU A 89 -12.68 3.95 -15.34
CA LEU A 89 -11.62 2.94 -15.36
C LEU A 89 -11.69 2.11 -16.65
N ALA A 90 -10.55 1.96 -17.33
CA ALA A 90 -10.41 0.95 -18.37
C ALA A 90 -10.50 -0.46 -17.75
N PRO A 91 -10.98 -1.49 -18.48
CA PRO A 91 -11.18 -2.83 -17.90
C PRO A 91 -9.96 -3.40 -17.18
N HIS A 92 -8.76 -3.24 -17.76
CA HIS A 92 -7.50 -3.73 -17.17
C HIS A 92 -7.04 -2.96 -15.93
N LEU A 93 -7.66 -1.82 -15.62
CA LEU A 93 -7.45 -1.01 -14.41
C LEU A 93 -8.62 -1.12 -13.41
N ASP A 94 -9.70 -1.83 -13.78
CA ASP A 94 -10.89 -1.97 -12.95
C ASP A 94 -10.84 -3.23 -12.06
N PHE A 95 -10.13 -3.12 -10.95
CA PHE A 95 -9.97 -4.21 -9.99
C PHE A 95 -11.13 -4.30 -8.97
N ARG A 96 -12.30 -3.74 -9.26
CA ARG A 96 -13.48 -3.88 -8.38
C ARG A 96 -13.95 -5.33 -8.30
N GLN A 97 -13.59 -6.15 -9.29
CA GLN A 97 -13.73 -7.60 -9.31
C GLN A 97 -12.36 -8.27 -9.35
N TRP A 98 -12.30 -9.55 -8.97
CA TRP A 98 -11.07 -10.33 -9.02
C TRP A 98 -10.55 -10.45 -10.44
N GLN A 99 -9.37 -9.87 -10.70
CA GLN A 99 -8.73 -9.97 -12.01
C GLN A 99 -7.22 -10.09 -11.89
N ARG A 100 -6.62 -10.71 -12.92
CA ARG A 100 -5.17 -10.80 -13.02
C ARG A 100 -4.62 -9.44 -13.47
N PRO A 101 -3.64 -8.87 -12.74
CA PRO A 101 -3.00 -7.64 -13.20
C PRO A 101 -2.21 -7.90 -14.49
N GLN A 102 -2.36 -7.01 -15.46
CA GLN A 102 -1.66 -7.04 -16.75
C GLN A 102 -0.39 -6.17 -16.69
N GLY A 103 0.65 -6.52 -17.45
CA GLY A 103 1.91 -5.76 -17.50
C GLY A 103 2.91 -6.10 -16.38
N GLY A 104 4.03 -5.36 -16.29
CA GLY A 104 5.13 -5.64 -15.34
C GLY A 104 5.03 -4.90 -14.00
N SER A 105 4.29 -3.79 -13.94
CA SER A 105 4.21 -2.98 -12.72
C SER A 105 3.18 -3.55 -11.74
N THR A 106 3.65 -3.90 -10.54
CA THR A 106 2.80 -4.14 -9.37
C THR A 106 2.50 -2.84 -8.61
N THR A 107 3.12 -1.72 -9.01
CA THR A 107 2.90 -0.40 -8.42
C THR A 107 1.77 0.29 -9.16
N ALA A 108 0.54 -0.11 -8.87
CA ALA A 108 -0.60 0.73 -9.22
C ALA A 108 -0.70 1.79 -8.11
N THR A 109 -0.19 3.01 -8.37
CA THR A 109 -0.62 4.18 -7.60
C THR A 109 -2.07 4.45 -7.99
N VAL A 110 -2.98 3.64 -7.48
CA VAL A 110 -4.40 3.91 -7.56
C VAL A 110 -4.73 4.77 -6.36
N ALA A 111 -5.08 6.02 -6.61
CA ALA A 111 -5.63 6.91 -5.61
C ALA A 111 -6.94 6.30 -5.07
N GLY A 112 -6.82 5.63 -3.93
CA GLY A 112 -7.92 4.98 -3.24
C GLY A 112 -7.41 4.32 -1.98
N MET A 113 -7.88 4.80 -0.82
CA MET A 113 -7.71 4.13 0.47
C MET A 113 -8.46 2.78 0.42
N ALA A 114 -7.89 1.79 -0.23
CA ALA A 114 -8.45 0.44 -0.28
C ALA A 114 -7.71 -0.44 0.71
N ARG A 115 -8.46 -1.13 1.58
CA ARG A 115 -7.95 -2.29 2.31
C ARG A 115 -7.85 -3.43 1.29
N PRO A 116 -6.65 -3.89 0.90
CA PRO A 116 -6.56 -5.05 0.02
C PRO A 116 -7.01 -6.28 0.80
N SER A 117 -8.04 -6.97 0.30
CA SER A 117 -8.44 -8.29 0.78
C SER A 117 -7.78 -9.33 -0.12
N TRP A 118 -7.02 -10.25 0.47
CA TRP A 118 -6.37 -11.35 -0.23
C TRP A 118 -7.12 -12.65 0.07
N CYS A 119 -7.49 -13.41 -0.96
CA CYS A 119 -7.97 -14.77 -0.80
C CYS A 119 -7.17 -15.66 -1.75
N THR A 120 -6.38 -16.57 -1.18
CA THR A 120 -5.88 -17.74 -1.90
C THR A 120 -7.09 -18.66 -2.14
N PRO A 121 -7.40 -19.07 -3.38
CA PRO A 121 -8.36 -20.14 -3.59
C PRO A 121 -7.84 -21.42 -2.91
N PRO A 122 -8.72 -22.27 -2.34
CA PRO A 122 -8.30 -23.56 -1.82
C PRO A 122 -7.65 -24.38 -2.95
N ALA A 123 -6.58 -25.09 -2.64
CA ALA A 123 -5.97 -26.05 -3.55
C ALA A 123 -7.06 -27.03 -4.03
N VAL A 124 -7.28 -27.09 -5.34
CA VAL A 124 -8.12 -28.13 -5.94
C VAL A 124 -7.30 -29.42 -5.86
N ASN A 125 -7.61 -30.28 -4.90
CA ASN A 125 -7.24 -31.68 -4.97
C ASN A 125 -8.31 -32.39 -5.83
N GLY A 126 -7.90 -32.91 -6.98
CA GLY A 126 -8.74 -33.67 -7.90
C GLY A 126 -8.11 -33.76 -9.28
#